data_AF-A0A7W1J259-F1
#
_entry.id   AF-A0A7W1J259-F1
#
_cell.length_a   1.000
_cell.length_b   1.000
_cell.length_c   1.000
_cell.angle_alpha   90.00
_cell.angle_beta   90.00
_cell.angle_gamma   90.00
#
_symmetry.space_group_name_H-M   'P 1'
#
loop_
_entity.id
_entity.type
_entity.pdbx_description
1 polymer ?
#
loop_
_entity_poly.entity_id
_entity_poly.type
_entity_poly.pdbx_seq_one_letter_code
_entity_poly.pdbx_strand_id
1 'polypeptide(L)'
;MRLIMLLFSVVIAAQAVEQEERDRLHEEFSSALTELSETQQRLSEHTGTAQVVIPPGVPTQIATRRTLAAEWIRRIGTPTTDFPVEEAETFRDGLYTLRGRLDQAASWSEILATIGERWQGAISSKEFERYRVFVRSAIDQRLQEIATGAEPTMDEDLFYGRQHRHEVILSLVEADEQTTERLAKLSQEAPSVREFRAHRAALRATAEAGLQAANPVDDQVLERDQQILWLLEELVGVVQEREERLAGRDHPPAAAALAAITICQSAEEQALRALIAHHRAQMPDDPAWHRQQDALRREREHRRTLASLAWEWMNLEDGVHNIRQRVQEQIPQIPPALQASATKRVSTLEVAFTEASQGLAQALRDGKRIEAVRAKAAQRLVNNDFEALAQSLGFQQERLNQENEMQARVGEPAIAALKKQLDALWTTLEAARASQENAERAVIVAELERELADVAADVARTAADFARQEADLAREQLDQRREQLIDAIENPQPKPEGDAKF
;
A
#
# COMPACT_ATOMS: atom_id res chain seq x y z
N MET A 1 -37.32 -14.14 -63.39
CA MET A 1 -36.49 -12.94 -63.13
C MET A 1 -36.18 -12.73 -61.63
N ARG A 2 -37.18 -12.64 -60.73
CA ARG A 2 -36.95 -12.46 -59.27
C ARG A 2 -36.12 -13.57 -58.60
N LEU A 3 -36.29 -14.84 -59.01
CA LEU A 3 -35.53 -15.97 -58.48
C LEU A 3 -34.04 -15.96 -58.90
N ILE A 4 -33.75 -15.50 -60.13
CA ILE A 4 -32.39 -15.38 -60.66
C ILE A 4 -31.67 -14.21 -59.99
N MET A 5 -32.36 -13.08 -59.75
CA MET A 5 -31.78 -11.97 -58.99
C MET A 5 -31.49 -12.34 -57.52
N LEU A 6 -32.36 -13.10 -56.86
CA LEU A 6 -32.10 -13.62 -55.50
C LEU A 6 -30.87 -14.55 -55.46
N LEU A 7 -30.73 -15.46 -56.43
CA LEU A 7 -29.55 -16.33 -56.53
C LEU A 7 -28.26 -15.52 -56.79
N PHE A 8 -28.30 -14.51 -57.65
CA PHE A 8 -27.15 -13.61 -57.86
C PHE A 8 -26.81 -12.80 -56.61
N SER A 9 -27.80 -12.28 -55.87
CA SER A 9 -27.55 -11.55 -54.62
C SER A 9 -26.95 -12.43 -53.53
N VAL A 10 -27.37 -13.70 -53.43
CA VAL A 10 -26.82 -14.67 -52.47
C VAL A 10 -25.39 -15.07 -52.84
N VAL A 11 -25.08 -15.26 -54.13
CA VAL A 11 -23.73 -15.56 -54.60
C VAL A 11 -22.78 -14.37 -54.39
N ILE A 12 -23.23 -13.14 -54.67
CA ILE A 12 -22.43 -11.92 -54.43
C ILE A 12 -22.17 -11.71 -52.94
N ALA A 13 -23.17 -11.95 -52.08
CA ALA A 13 -23.01 -11.86 -50.63
C ALA A 13 -22.06 -12.93 -50.09
N ALA A 14 -22.14 -14.17 -50.57
CA ALA A 14 -21.22 -15.24 -50.19
C ALA A 14 -19.79 -14.95 -50.62
N GLN A 15 -19.58 -14.42 -51.83
CA GLN A 15 -18.26 -14.00 -52.31
C GLN A 15 -17.69 -12.80 -51.53
N ALA A 16 -18.55 -11.89 -51.08
CA ALA A 16 -18.12 -10.75 -50.26
C ALA A 16 -17.66 -11.19 -48.85
N VAL A 17 -18.40 -12.11 -48.22
CA VAL A 17 -18.03 -12.68 -46.91
C VAL A 17 -16.73 -13.50 -47.01
N GLU A 18 -16.60 -14.32 -48.05
CA GLU A 18 -15.37 -15.11 -48.28
C GLU A 18 -14.15 -14.20 -48.54
N GLN A 19 -14.33 -13.07 -49.24
CA GLN A 19 -13.26 -12.09 -49.45
C GLN A 19 -12.88 -11.36 -48.15
N GLU A 20 -13.86 -11.01 -47.32
CA GLU A 20 -13.63 -10.38 -46.01
C GLU A 20 -12.86 -11.32 -45.05
N GLU A 21 -13.21 -12.61 -45.01
CA GLU A 21 -12.49 -13.62 -44.22
C GLU A 21 -11.05 -13.84 -44.70
N ARG A 22 -10.84 -13.82 -46.03
CA ARG A 22 -9.51 -13.89 -46.65
C ARG A 22 -8.66 -12.67 -46.27
N ASP A 23 -9.22 -11.47 -46.38
CA ASP A 23 -8.50 -10.24 -46.03
C ASP A 23 -8.14 -10.21 -44.53
N ARG A 24 -9.07 -10.63 -43.64
CA ARG A 24 -8.80 -10.79 -42.19
C ARG A 24 -7.66 -11.77 -41.92
N LEU A 25 -7.71 -12.97 -42.49
CA LEU A 25 -6.66 -13.98 -42.31
C LEU A 25 -5.31 -13.52 -42.87
N HIS A 26 -5.31 -12.80 -43.99
CA HIS A 26 -4.09 -12.23 -44.56
C HIS A 26 -3.42 -11.24 -43.59
N GLU A 27 -4.19 -10.36 -42.97
CA GLU A 27 -3.70 -9.43 -41.94
C GLU A 27 -3.20 -10.17 -40.69
N GLU A 28 -3.98 -11.14 -40.19
CA GLU A 28 -3.63 -11.94 -39.01
C GLU A 28 -2.32 -12.73 -39.24
N PHE A 29 -2.13 -13.37 -40.39
CA PHE A 29 -0.88 -14.06 -40.72
C PHE A 29 0.30 -13.11 -40.86
N SER A 30 0.11 -11.95 -41.50
CA SER A 30 1.17 -10.96 -41.68
C SER A 30 1.61 -10.37 -40.34
N SER A 31 0.65 -10.10 -39.45
CA SER A 31 0.89 -9.65 -38.07
C SER A 31 1.63 -10.73 -37.28
N ALA A 32 1.12 -11.96 -37.24
CA ALA A 32 1.72 -13.07 -36.52
C ALA A 32 3.16 -13.37 -36.97
N LEU A 33 3.46 -13.24 -38.26
CA LEU A 33 4.82 -13.39 -38.81
C LEU A 33 5.79 -12.29 -38.34
N THR A 34 5.29 -11.06 -38.25
CA THR A 34 6.07 -9.90 -37.78
C THR A 34 6.38 -10.08 -36.31
N GLU A 35 5.36 -10.34 -35.49
CA GLU A 35 5.51 -10.55 -34.05
C GLU A 35 6.41 -11.76 -33.73
N LEU A 36 6.27 -12.87 -34.47
CA LEU A 36 7.14 -14.05 -34.30
C LEU A 36 8.62 -13.71 -34.58
N SER A 37 8.88 -12.84 -35.56
CA SER A 37 10.24 -12.40 -35.89
C SER A 37 10.82 -11.48 -34.80
N GLU A 38 10.01 -10.56 -34.29
CA GLU A 38 10.38 -9.68 -33.16
C GLU A 38 10.68 -10.48 -31.90
N THR A 39 9.83 -11.46 -31.55
CA THR A 39 10.04 -12.34 -30.41
C THR A 39 11.30 -13.19 -30.57
N GLN A 40 11.57 -13.71 -31.78
CA GLN A 40 12.81 -14.45 -32.06
C GLN A 40 14.05 -13.57 -31.87
N GLN A 41 13.99 -12.31 -32.31
CA GLN A 41 15.06 -11.35 -32.12
C GLN A 41 15.30 -11.06 -30.64
N ARG A 42 14.25 -10.73 -29.87
CA ARG A 42 14.32 -10.50 -28.42
C ARG A 42 14.96 -11.69 -27.69
N LEU A 43 14.54 -12.92 -28.01
CA LEU A 43 15.16 -14.12 -27.43
C LEU A 43 16.66 -14.20 -27.75
N SER A 44 17.05 -13.90 -28.98
CA SER A 44 18.45 -13.94 -29.42
C SER A 44 19.32 -12.87 -28.72
N GLU A 45 18.76 -11.71 -28.41
CA GLU A 45 19.46 -10.61 -27.73
C GLU A 45 19.79 -10.94 -26.26
N HIS A 46 18.90 -11.64 -25.56
CA HIS A 46 19.04 -11.88 -24.11
C HIS A 46 19.65 -13.23 -23.73
N THR A 47 19.63 -14.23 -24.62
CA THR A 47 20.08 -15.60 -24.33
C THR A 47 21.56 -15.70 -23.96
N GLY A 48 22.44 -14.88 -24.55
CA GLY A 48 23.87 -14.84 -24.23
C GLY A 48 24.15 -14.44 -22.78
N THR A 49 23.54 -13.34 -22.33
CA THR A 49 23.69 -12.81 -20.95
C THR A 49 22.97 -13.71 -19.94
N ALA A 50 21.81 -14.26 -20.31
CA ALA A 50 21.07 -15.21 -19.49
C ALA A 50 21.77 -16.59 -19.36
N GLN A 51 22.74 -16.89 -20.23
CA GLN A 51 23.40 -18.20 -20.41
C GLN A 51 22.40 -19.31 -20.74
N VAL A 52 21.44 -19.01 -21.62
CA VAL A 52 20.46 -19.96 -22.14
C VAL A 52 20.93 -20.42 -23.52
N VAL A 53 20.82 -21.72 -23.80
CA VAL A 53 21.19 -22.28 -25.10
C VAL A 53 19.93 -22.52 -25.92
N ILE A 54 19.80 -21.86 -27.07
CA ILE A 54 18.70 -22.12 -28.00
C ILE A 54 18.97 -23.45 -28.73
N PRO A 55 18.12 -24.49 -28.58
CA PRO A 55 18.26 -25.73 -29.32
C PRO A 55 18.11 -25.48 -30.83
N PRO A 56 18.88 -26.17 -31.69
CA PRO A 56 18.84 -25.96 -33.14
C PRO A 56 17.47 -26.28 -33.77
N GLY A 57 16.64 -27.07 -33.09
CA GLY A 57 15.27 -27.33 -33.51
C GLY A 57 14.36 -26.11 -33.41
N VAL A 58 14.63 -25.14 -32.52
CA VAL A 58 13.79 -23.94 -32.37
C VAL A 58 13.86 -23.05 -33.61
N PRO A 59 15.05 -22.62 -34.10
CA PRO A 59 15.14 -21.88 -35.37
C PRO A 59 14.54 -22.66 -36.55
N THR A 60 14.68 -23.99 -36.57
CA THR A 60 14.14 -24.85 -37.63
C THR A 60 12.61 -24.83 -37.64
N GLN A 61 11.97 -24.92 -36.47
CA GLN A 61 10.51 -24.87 -36.33
C GLN A 61 9.95 -23.50 -36.70
N ILE A 62 10.60 -22.42 -36.24
CA ILE A 62 10.22 -21.05 -36.62
C ILE A 62 10.34 -20.87 -38.14
N ALA A 63 11.47 -21.26 -38.75
CA ALA A 63 11.67 -21.13 -40.20
C ALA A 63 10.64 -21.93 -41.00
N THR A 64 10.31 -23.14 -40.56
CA THR A 64 9.29 -23.99 -41.18
C THR A 64 7.92 -23.32 -41.12
N ARG A 65 7.52 -22.84 -39.93
CA ARG A 65 6.23 -22.15 -39.73
C ARG A 65 6.13 -20.84 -40.49
N ARG A 66 7.22 -20.06 -40.57
CA ARG A 66 7.29 -18.86 -41.40
C ARG A 66 7.12 -19.15 -42.88
N THR A 67 7.75 -20.23 -43.37
CA THR A 67 7.63 -20.65 -44.76
C THR A 67 6.20 -21.08 -45.09
N LEU A 68 5.58 -21.86 -44.22
CA LEU A 68 4.17 -22.28 -44.37
C LEU A 68 3.20 -21.10 -44.27
N ALA A 69 3.43 -20.16 -43.38
CA ALA A 69 2.62 -18.93 -43.26
C ALA A 69 2.71 -18.05 -44.52
N ALA A 70 3.92 -17.90 -45.08
CA ALA A 70 4.11 -17.19 -46.35
C ALA A 70 3.39 -17.91 -47.51
N GLU A 71 3.33 -19.24 -47.47
CA GLU A 71 2.54 -20.01 -48.43
C GLU A 71 1.03 -19.78 -48.27
N TRP A 72 0.52 -19.73 -47.02
CA TRP A 72 -0.87 -19.39 -46.73
C TRP A 72 -1.23 -17.98 -47.20
N ILE A 73 -0.41 -16.98 -46.90
CA ILE A 73 -0.56 -15.60 -47.39
C ILE A 73 -0.66 -15.57 -48.92
N ARG A 74 0.21 -16.32 -49.61
CA ARG A 74 0.16 -16.45 -51.07
C ARG A 74 -1.14 -17.10 -51.56
N ARG A 75 -1.60 -18.17 -50.90
CA ARG A 75 -2.85 -18.88 -51.25
C ARG A 75 -4.08 -18.00 -51.06
N ILE A 76 -4.11 -17.20 -49.99
CA ILE A 76 -5.18 -16.22 -49.71
C ILE A 76 -5.23 -15.16 -50.82
N GLY A 77 -4.06 -14.65 -51.23
CA GLY A 77 -3.95 -13.66 -52.31
C GLY A 77 -4.21 -14.21 -53.72
N THR A 78 -4.37 -15.52 -53.90
CA THR A 78 -4.72 -16.12 -55.19
C THR A 78 -6.23 -16.41 -55.28
N PRO A 79 -6.96 -15.85 -56.26
CA PRO A 79 -8.38 -16.11 -56.41
C PRO A 79 -8.63 -17.51 -56.99
N THR A 80 -8.72 -18.52 -56.12
CA THR A 80 -9.28 -19.85 -56.42
C THR A 80 -10.64 -20.03 -55.77
N THR A 81 -11.49 -20.88 -56.35
CA THR A 81 -12.89 -21.11 -55.93
C THR A 81 -13.05 -21.97 -54.67
N ASP A 82 -11.99 -22.64 -54.20
CA ASP A 82 -12.01 -23.42 -52.95
C ASP A 82 -10.87 -22.95 -52.04
N PHE A 83 -11.18 -22.19 -50.99
CA PHE A 83 -10.23 -21.79 -49.93
C PHE A 83 -10.61 -22.46 -48.61
N PRO A 84 -9.73 -23.29 -48.00
CA PRO A 84 -10.05 -24.00 -46.77
C PRO A 84 -9.86 -23.09 -45.54
N VAL A 85 -10.89 -22.30 -45.21
CA VAL A 85 -10.87 -21.34 -44.08
C VAL A 85 -10.53 -22.00 -42.75
N GLU A 86 -11.16 -23.14 -42.42
CA GLU A 86 -10.94 -23.85 -41.15
C GLU A 86 -9.49 -24.34 -40.97
N GLU A 87 -8.85 -24.78 -42.06
CA GLU A 87 -7.43 -25.19 -42.04
C GLU A 87 -6.51 -23.98 -41.84
N ALA A 88 -6.85 -22.83 -42.44
CA ALA A 88 -6.11 -21.59 -42.26
C ALA A 88 -6.23 -21.07 -40.83
N GLU A 89 -7.44 -21.07 -40.25
CA GLU A 89 -7.66 -20.68 -38.84
C GLU A 89 -6.90 -21.61 -37.88
N THR A 90 -6.97 -22.93 -38.10
CA THR A 90 -6.22 -23.89 -37.27
C THR A 90 -4.70 -23.67 -37.36
N PHE A 91 -4.18 -23.35 -38.55
CA PHE A 91 -2.77 -23.03 -38.72
C PHE A 91 -2.37 -21.69 -38.07
N ARG A 92 -3.24 -20.67 -38.17
CA ARG A 92 -3.10 -19.37 -37.48
C ARG A 92 -3.03 -19.56 -35.97
N ASP A 93 -3.94 -20.33 -35.40
CA ASP A 93 -3.96 -20.59 -33.96
C ASP A 93 -2.67 -21.26 -33.52
N GLY A 94 -2.18 -22.24 -34.30
CA GLY A 94 -0.86 -22.85 -34.09
C GLY A 94 0.33 -21.88 -34.16
N LEU A 95 0.25 -20.83 -35.00
CA LEU A 95 1.26 -19.76 -35.04
C LEU A 95 1.22 -18.89 -33.78
N TYR A 96 0.02 -18.50 -33.33
CA TYR A 96 -0.14 -17.73 -32.09
C TYR A 96 0.32 -18.53 -30.86
N THR A 97 0.01 -19.83 -30.80
CA THR A 97 0.54 -20.71 -29.76
C THR A 97 2.07 -20.75 -29.80
N LEU A 98 2.69 -20.92 -30.98
CA LEU A 98 4.15 -20.92 -31.08
C LEU A 98 4.75 -19.57 -30.65
N ARG A 99 4.17 -18.45 -31.08
CA ARG A 99 4.59 -17.11 -30.68
C ARG A 99 4.51 -16.94 -29.16
N GLY A 100 3.38 -17.26 -28.54
CA GLY A 100 3.20 -17.13 -27.09
C GLY A 100 4.25 -17.93 -26.31
N ARG A 101 4.55 -19.15 -26.78
CA ARG A 101 5.61 -20.00 -26.19
C ARG A 101 7.01 -19.39 -26.31
N LEU A 102 7.31 -18.75 -27.44
CA LEU A 102 8.58 -18.06 -27.64
C LEU A 102 8.68 -16.77 -26.84
N ASP A 103 7.58 -16.03 -26.70
CA ASP A 103 7.55 -14.75 -25.98
C ASP A 103 7.78 -14.94 -24.49
N GLN A 104 7.22 -16.02 -23.92
CA GLN A 104 7.50 -16.44 -22.55
C GLN A 104 9.00 -16.75 -22.34
N ALA A 105 9.60 -17.55 -23.23
CA ALA A 105 11.03 -17.85 -23.15
C ALA A 105 11.90 -16.61 -23.30
N ALA A 106 11.51 -15.67 -24.17
CA ALA A 106 12.18 -14.39 -24.36
C ALA A 106 12.10 -13.52 -23.10
N SER A 107 10.90 -13.37 -22.50
CA SER A 107 10.65 -12.60 -21.29
C SER A 107 11.48 -13.11 -20.10
N TRP A 108 11.52 -14.42 -19.86
CA TRP A 108 12.34 -14.98 -18.79
C TRP A 108 13.85 -14.85 -19.05
N SER A 109 14.27 -14.93 -20.31
CA SER A 109 15.67 -14.67 -20.69
C SER A 109 16.04 -13.20 -20.46
N GLU A 110 15.14 -12.27 -20.76
CA GLU A 110 15.31 -10.83 -20.53
C GLU A 110 15.43 -10.52 -19.03
N ILE A 111 14.56 -11.10 -18.20
CA ILE A 111 14.64 -11.01 -16.74
C ILE A 111 16.02 -11.51 -16.28
N LEU A 112 16.42 -12.75 -16.64
CA LEU A 112 17.72 -13.30 -16.24
C LEU A 112 18.93 -12.50 -16.75
N ALA A 113 18.81 -11.84 -17.89
CA ALA A 113 19.87 -11.01 -18.45
C ALA A 113 20.04 -9.70 -17.68
N THR A 114 18.94 -9.09 -17.25
CA THR A 114 18.95 -7.73 -16.65
C THR A 114 18.94 -7.74 -15.13
N ILE A 115 18.62 -8.86 -14.50
CA ILE A 115 18.51 -8.99 -13.04
C ILE A 115 19.80 -8.62 -12.29
N GLY A 116 20.97 -8.88 -12.89
CA GLY A 116 22.27 -8.52 -12.31
C GLY A 116 22.60 -7.03 -12.40
N GLU A 117 22.02 -6.31 -13.36
CA GLU A 117 22.13 -4.85 -13.43
C GLU A 117 21.21 -4.19 -12.41
N ARG A 118 20.05 -4.82 -12.16
CA ARG A 118 19.07 -4.34 -11.20
C ARG A 118 19.50 -4.58 -9.75
N TRP A 119 20.17 -5.70 -9.42
CA TRP A 119 20.42 -6.09 -8.02
C TRP A 119 21.87 -6.48 -7.71
N GLN A 120 22.78 -5.51 -7.77
CA GLN A 120 24.21 -5.73 -7.49
C GLN A 120 24.50 -6.41 -6.13
N GLY A 121 23.67 -6.15 -5.09
CA GLY A 121 23.83 -6.72 -3.75
C GLY A 121 23.40 -8.19 -3.61
N ALA A 122 22.43 -8.66 -4.41
CA ALA A 122 21.85 -10.00 -4.30
C ALA A 122 22.52 -11.04 -5.23
N ILE A 123 23.34 -10.62 -6.20
CA ILE A 123 23.97 -11.49 -7.21
C ILE A 123 24.84 -12.59 -6.61
N SER A 124 25.47 -12.33 -5.47
CA SER A 124 26.30 -13.32 -4.76
C SER A 124 25.54 -14.16 -3.74
N SER A 125 24.24 -13.93 -3.57
CA SER A 125 23.43 -14.75 -2.66
C SER A 125 23.28 -16.16 -3.23
N LYS A 126 23.38 -17.18 -2.37
CA LYS A 126 23.13 -18.58 -2.77
C LYS A 126 21.70 -18.74 -3.28
N GLU A 127 20.84 -17.88 -2.79
CA GLU A 127 19.43 -17.73 -3.04
C GLU A 127 19.16 -17.33 -4.49
N PHE A 128 19.87 -16.31 -4.98
CA PHE A 128 19.81 -15.86 -6.36
C PHE A 128 20.40 -16.89 -7.32
N GLU A 129 21.49 -17.57 -6.94
CA GLU A 129 22.08 -18.62 -7.77
C GLU A 129 21.13 -19.80 -7.97
N ARG A 130 20.41 -20.23 -6.92
CA ARG A 130 19.36 -21.25 -7.02
C ARG A 130 18.23 -20.84 -7.95
N TYR A 131 17.80 -19.58 -7.86
CA TYR A 131 16.78 -19.02 -8.74
C TYR A 131 17.25 -19.04 -10.20
N ARG A 132 18.49 -18.61 -10.51
CA ARG A 132 19.03 -18.66 -11.89
C ARG A 132 19.02 -20.07 -12.48
N VAL A 133 19.48 -21.06 -11.71
CA VAL A 133 19.51 -22.46 -12.15
C VAL A 133 18.10 -22.96 -12.47
N PHE A 134 17.12 -22.63 -11.64
CA PHE A 134 15.74 -23.03 -11.87
C PHE A 134 15.15 -22.41 -13.14
N VAL A 135 15.24 -21.08 -13.28
CA VAL A 135 14.63 -20.37 -14.42
C VAL A 135 15.27 -20.81 -15.74
N ARG A 136 16.58 -21.07 -15.75
CA ARG A 136 17.25 -21.67 -16.91
C ARG A 136 16.68 -23.03 -17.26
N SER A 137 16.50 -23.91 -16.28
CA SER A 137 15.90 -25.24 -16.51
C SER A 137 14.49 -25.14 -17.09
N ALA A 138 13.69 -24.14 -16.67
CA ALA A 138 12.34 -23.92 -17.21
C ALA A 138 12.38 -23.40 -18.65
N ILE A 139 13.29 -22.45 -18.96
CA ILE A 139 13.51 -21.96 -20.32
C ILE A 139 13.97 -23.11 -21.23
N ASP A 140 14.95 -23.91 -20.79
CA ASP A 140 15.50 -25.04 -21.54
C ASP A 140 14.42 -26.08 -21.87
N GLN A 141 13.58 -26.43 -20.88
CA GLN A 141 12.43 -27.31 -21.11
C GLN A 141 11.50 -26.73 -22.18
N ARG A 142 11.16 -25.44 -22.10
CA ARG A 142 10.24 -24.81 -23.05
C ARG A 142 10.79 -24.77 -24.46
N LEU A 143 12.08 -24.42 -24.60
CA LEU A 143 12.77 -24.41 -25.87
C LEU A 143 12.90 -25.82 -26.45
N GLN A 144 13.09 -26.83 -25.62
CA GLN A 144 13.11 -28.23 -26.06
C GLN A 144 11.74 -28.68 -26.58
N GLU A 145 10.65 -28.33 -25.90
CA GLU A 145 9.29 -28.63 -26.37
C GLU A 145 8.97 -27.90 -27.70
N ILE A 146 9.50 -26.69 -27.90
CA ILE A 146 9.35 -25.98 -29.17
C ILE A 146 10.15 -26.72 -30.25
N ALA A 147 11.40 -27.10 -29.95
CA ALA A 147 12.30 -27.77 -30.88
C ALA A 147 11.75 -29.09 -31.40
N THR A 148 11.10 -29.88 -30.54
CA THR A 148 10.52 -31.18 -30.91
C THR A 148 9.15 -31.07 -31.58
N GLY A 149 8.53 -29.88 -31.56
CA GLY A 149 7.15 -29.72 -32.01
C GLY A 149 6.14 -30.52 -31.17
N ALA A 150 6.53 -30.94 -29.95
CA ALA A 150 5.66 -31.66 -29.06
C ALA A 150 4.46 -30.79 -28.66
N GLU A 151 3.30 -31.42 -28.53
CA GLU A 151 2.17 -30.82 -27.83
C GLU A 151 2.64 -30.38 -26.43
N PRO A 152 2.13 -29.25 -25.92
CA PRO A 152 2.50 -28.77 -24.60
C PRO A 152 2.21 -29.87 -23.57
N THR A 153 3.26 -30.40 -22.95
CA THR A 153 3.14 -31.37 -21.86
C THR A 153 2.71 -30.71 -20.54
N MET A 154 2.71 -29.37 -20.49
CA MET A 154 2.21 -28.57 -19.38
C MET A 154 0.89 -27.90 -19.76
N ASP A 155 -0.09 -28.07 -18.89
CA ASP A 155 -1.34 -27.32 -18.90
C ASP A 155 -1.09 -25.82 -18.63
N GLU A 156 -1.96 -24.94 -19.13
CA GLU A 156 -1.88 -23.49 -18.95
C GLU A 156 -1.97 -23.11 -17.45
N ASP A 157 -2.80 -23.81 -16.67
CA ASP A 157 -2.94 -23.57 -15.23
C ASP A 157 -1.64 -23.88 -14.47
N LEU A 158 -0.99 -25.00 -14.82
CA LEU A 158 0.32 -25.36 -14.26
C LEU A 158 1.40 -24.34 -14.66
N PHE A 159 1.26 -23.73 -15.83
CA PHE A 159 2.16 -22.70 -16.32
C PHE A 159 2.00 -21.39 -15.55
N TYR A 160 0.78 -20.86 -15.41
CA TYR A 160 0.52 -19.63 -14.67
C TYR A 160 0.87 -19.78 -13.18
N GLY A 161 0.56 -20.92 -12.57
CA GLY A 161 0.96 -21.20 -11.18
C GLY A 161 2.48 -21.20 -10.99
N ARG A 162 3.26 -21.70 -11.96
CA ARG A 162 4.73 -21.61 -11.91
C ARG A 162 5.25 -20.18 -12.09
N GLN A 163 4.64 -19.39 -12.97
CA GLN A 163 5.00 -17.99 -13.14
C GLN A 163 4.71 -17.18 -11.86
N HIS A 164 3.55 -17.38 -11.24
CA HIS A 164 3.22 -16.69 -10.00
C HIS A 164 4.22 -17.04 -8.88
N ARG A 165 4.56 -18.32 -8.70
CA ARG A 165 5.60 -18.76 -7.73
C ARG A 165 6.97 -18.14 -8.00
N HIS A 166 7.32 -17.96 -9.27
CA HIS A 166 8.54 -17.27 -9.67
C HIS A 166 8.54 -15.81 -9.23
N GLU A 167 7.45 -15.08 -9.46
CA GLU A 167 7.28 -13.68 -9.03
C GLU A 167 7.35 -13.54 -7.50
N VAL A 168 6.78 -14.49 -6.76
CA VAL A 168 6.89 -14.55 -5.30
C VAL A 168 8.34 -14.71 -4.85
N ILE A 169 9.09 -15.66 -5.40
CA ILE A 169 10.51 -15.82 -5.04
C ILE A 169 11.31 -14.58 -5.40
N LEU A 170 11.00 -13.97 -6.53
CA LEU A 170 11.66 -12.76 -7.01
C LEU A 170 11.50 -11.61 -6.02
N SER A 171 10.25 -11.29 -5.66
CA SER A 171 9.93 -10.24 -4.67
C SER A 171 10.58 -10.49 -3.31
N LEU A 172 10.66 -11.76 -2.87
CA LEU A 172 11.35 -12.11 -1.64
C LEU A 172 12.85 -11.81 -1.75
N VAL A 173 13.51 -12.17 -2.85
CA VAL A 173 14.94 -11.89 -3.06
C VAL A 173 15.19 -10.38 -3.15
N GLU A 174 14.35 -9.64 -3.87
CA GLU A 174 14.42 -8.18 -3.99
C GLU A 174 14.39 -7.48 -2.63
N ALA A 175 13.46 -7.91 -1.77
CA ALA A 175 13.28 -7.31 -0.45
C ALA A 175 14.35 -7.76 0.57
N ASP A 176 15.22 -8.72 0.25
CA ASP A 176 16.07 -9.39 1.25
C ASP A 176 17.14 -8.50 1.87
N GLU A 177 17.81 -7.69 1.06
CA GLU A 177 18.84 -6.77 1.53
C GLU A 177 18.24 -5.72 2.49
N GLN A 178 17.17 -5.05 2.05
CA GLN A 178 16.46 -4.05 2.84
C GLN A 178 15.87 -4.66 4.12
N THR A 179 15.27 -5.84 4.01
CA THR A 179 14.70 -6.57 5.16
C THR A 179 15.78 -6.96 6.15
N THR A 180 16.93 -7.45 5.67
CA THR A 180 18.04 -7.87 6.53
C THR A 180 18.65 -6.70 7.28
N GLU A 181 18.91 -5.59 6.59
CA GLU A 181 19.40 -4.36 7.22
C GLU A 181 18.41 -3.85 8.28
N ARG A 182 17.12 -3.81 7.93
CA ARG A 182 16.04 -3.39 8.83
C ARG A 182 15.97 -4.26 10.09
N LEU A 183 15.98 -5.58 9.91
CA LEU A 183 15.90 -6.54 11.02
C LEU A 183 17.17 -6.59 11.87
N ALA A 184 18.33 -6.18 11.34
CA ALA A 184 19.58 -6.15 12.11
C ALA A 184 19.56 -5.09 13.22
N LYS A 185 18.75 -4.03 13.06
CA LYS A 185 18.58 -2.95 14.05
C LYS A 185 17.63 -3.34 15.20
N LEU A 186 16.89 -4.44 15.07
CA LEU A 186 15.89 -4.89 16.04
C LEU A 186 16.40 -6.05 16.89
N SER A 187 15.82 -6.22 18.08
CA SER A 187 16.09 -7.39 18.92
C SER A 187 15.69 -8.67 18.19
N GLN A 188 16.66 -9.58 18.00
CA GLN A 188 16.41 -10.86 17.33
C GLN A 188 15.48 -11.79 18.12
N GLU A 189 15.33 -11.54 19.43
CA GLU A 189 14.45 -12.33 20.29
C GLU A 189 13.00 -11.85 20.27
N ALA A 190 12.71 -10.69 19.65
CA ALA A 190 11.36 -10.16 19.54
C ALA A 190 10.43 -11.19 18.83
N PRO A 191 9.27 -11.55 19.43
CA PRO A 191 8.38 -12.55 18.86
C PRO A 191 7.93 -12.25 17.43
N SER A 192 7.63 -10.98 17.11
CA SER A 192 7.23 -10.54 15.76
C SER A 192 8.33 -10.74 14.72
N VAL A 193 9.59 -10.41 15.06
CA VAL A 193 10.76 -10.61 14.18
C VAL A 193 11.00 -12.09 13.90
N ARG A 194 10.91 -12.94 14.93
CA ARG A 194 11.05 -14.39 14.78
C ARG A 194 9.94 -14.98 13.90
N GLU A 195 8.70 -14.58 14.15
CA GLU A 195 7.53 -15.03 13.40
C GLU A 195 7.64 -14.62 11.92
N PHE A 196 7.99 -13.36 11.65
CA PHE A 196 8.24 -12.85 10.30
C PHE A 196 9.33 -13.64 9.57
N ARG A 197 10.50 -13.86 10.19
CA ARG A 197 11.60 -14.64 9.58
C ARG A 197 11.18 -16.08 9.28
N ALA A 198 10.49 -16.73 10.22
CA ALA A 198 10.01 -18.09 10.03
C ALA A 198 9.00 -18.19 8.90
N HIS A 199 8.03 -17.27 8.84
CA HIS A 199 7.00 -17.25 7.79
C HIS A 199 7.58 -16.93 6.41
N ARG A 200 8.53 -15.98 6.33
CA ARG A 200 9.26 -15.66 5.10
C ARG A 200 10.02 -16.87 4.55
N ALA A 201 10.72 -17.60 5.42
CA ALA A 201 11.44 -18.81 5.03
C ALA A 201 10.48 -19.95 4.60
N ALA A 202 9.34 -20.09 5.28
CA ALA A 202 8.31 -21.07 4.93
C ALA A 202 7.65 -20.77 3.57
N LEU A 203 7.21 -19.53 3.35
CA LEU A 203 6.63 -19.10 2.07
C LEU A 203 7.59 -19.36 0.90
N ARG A 204 8.87 -19.03 1.10
CA ARG A 204 9.91 -19.32 0.13
C ARG A 204 10.03 -20.82 -0.14
N ALA A 205 10.15 -21.64 0.90
CA ALA A 205 10.27 -23.09 0.75
C ALA A 205 9.07 -23.70 0.02
N THR A 206 7.86 -23.21 0.30
CA THR A 206 6.63 -23.60 -0.39
C THR A 206 6.67 -23.21 -1.87
N ALA A 207 7.05 -21.97 -2.19
CA ALA A 207 7.20 -21.52 -3.57
C ALA A 207 8.25 -22.35 -4.33
N GLU A 208 9.43 -22.58 -3.72
CA GLU A 208 10.50 -23.41 -4.29
C GLU A 208 10.05 -24.86 -4.51
N ALA A 209 9.27 -25.44 -3.58
CA ALA A 209 8.71 -26.78 -3.73
C ALA A 209 7.67 -26.86 -4.85
N GLY A 210 6.79 -25.87 -4.98
CA GLY A 210 5.77 -25.80 -6.04
C GLY A 210 6.32 -25.50 -7.44
N LEU A 211 7.57 -25.07 -7.51
CA LEU A 211 8.33 -24.96 -8.76
C LEU A 211 8.90 -26.33 -9.21
N GLN A 212 9.15 -27.25 -8.28
CA GLN A 212 9.57 -28.61 -8.62
C GLN A 212 8.34 -29.41 -9.08
N ALA A 213 8.40 -29.94 -10.31
CA ALA A 213 7.28 -30.55 -11.03
C ALA A 213 6.54 -31.71 -10.32
N ALA A 214 7.00 -32.14 -9.14
CA ALA A 214 6.46 -33.26 -8.38
C ALA A 214 5.37 -32.88 -7.35
N ASN A 215 5.20 -31.60 -7.01
CA ASN A 215 4.26 -31.19 -5.97
C ASN A 215 3.36 -30.03 -6.44
N PRO A 216 2.07 -30.28 -6.75
CA PRO A 216 1.13 -29.18 -6.94
C PRO A 216 0.97 -28.45 -5.60
N VAL A 217 1.42 -27.20 -5.57
CA VAL A 217 1.09 -26.27 -4.48
C VAL A 217 -0.19 -25.56 -4.86
N ASP A 218 -1.12 -25.47 -3.92
CA ASP A 218 -2.34 -24.70 -4.06
C ASP A 218 -2.01 -23.20 -4.09
N ASP A 219 -2.36 -22.53 -5.18
CA ASP A 219 -2.07 -21.10 -5.35
C ASP A 219 -2.84 -20.24 -4.35
N GLN A 220 -4.01 -20.69 -3.88
CA GLN A 220 -4.76 -20.01 -2.81
C GLN A 220 -3.98 -20.01 -1.49
N VAL A 221 -3.26 -21.11 -1.20
CA VAL A 221 -2.39 -21.20 -0.01
C VAL A 221 -1.21 -20.25 -0.14
N LEU A 222 -0.63 -20.14 -1.34
CA LEU A 222 0.51 -19.25 -1.59
C LEU A 222 0.11 -17.77 -1.48
N GLU A 223 -1.04 -17.38 -2.04
CA GLU A 223 -1.59 -16.02 -1.95
C GLU A 223 -1.89 -15.65 -0.49
N ARG A 224 -2.54 -16.56 0.25
CA ARG A 224 -2.80 -16.38 1.68
C ARG A 224 -1.51 -16.19 2.48
N ASP A 225 -0.50 -17.00 2.20
CA ASP A 225 0.78 -16.92 2.91
C ASP A 225 1.55 -15.63 2.56
N GLN A 226 1.42 -15.10 1.35
CA GLN A 226 1.92 -13.76 0.97
C GLN A 226 1.21 -12.65 1.76
N GLN A 227 -0.12 -12.71 1.86
CA GLN A 227 -0.90 -11.73 2.64
C GLN A 227 -0.49 -11.75 4.12
N ILE A 228 -0.27 -12.93 4.69
CA ILE A 228 0.24 -13.07 6.06
C ILE A 228 1.65 -12.47 6.19
N LEU A 229 2.53 -12.69 5.21
CA LEU A 229 3.87 -12.12 5.23
C LEU A 229 3.82 -10.58 5.26
N TRP A 230 2.96 -9.97 4.45
CA TRP A 230 2.78 -8.52 4.42
C TRP A 230 2.29 -7.98 5.78
N LEU A 231 1.32 -8.63 6.41
CA LEU A 231 0.85 -8.24 7.74
C LEU A 231 1.93 -8.42 8.83
N LEU A 232 2.75 -9.47 8.73
CA LEU A 232 3.88 -9.68 9.64
C LEU A 232 4.97 -8.63 9.46
N GLU A 233 5.20 -8.18 8.22
CA GLU A 233 6.09 -7.07 7.93
C GLU A 233 5.60 -5.76 8.56
N GLU A 234 4.30 -5.46 8.44
CA GLU A 234 3.70 -4.30 9.13
C GLU A 234 3.86 -4.40 10.65
N LEU A 235 3.65 -5.59 11.22
CA LEU A 235 3.84 -5.83 12.66
C LEU A 235 5.28 -5.59 13.11
N VAL A 236 6.27 -5.98 12.31
CA VAL A 236 7.68 -5.65 12.56
C VAL A 236 7.91 -4.14 12.47
N GLY A 237 7.27 -3.47 11.51
CA GLY A 237 7.31 -2.01 11.33
C GLY A 237 6.82 -1.24 12.56
N VAL A 238 5.74 -1.69 13.22
CA VAL A 238 5.23 -1.07 14.46
C VAL A 238 6.27 -1.12 15.59
N VAL A 239 6.93 -2.27 15.76
CA VAL A 239 7.99 -2.44 16.78
C VAL A 239 9.20 -1.57 16.45
N GLN A 240 9.59 -1.51 15.17
CA GLN A 240 10.70 -0.69 14.72
C GLN A 240 10.44 0.80 14.93
N GLU A 241 9.26 1.29 14.56
CA GLU A 241 8.89 2.70 14.72
C GLU A 241 9.04 3.14 16.18
N ARG A 242 8.69 2.25 17.13
CA ARG A 242 8.87 2.52 18.56
C ARG A 242 10.34 2.72 18.92
N GLU A 243 11.20 1.78 18.52
CA GLU A 243 12.64 1.85 18.81
C GLU A 243 13.25 3.11 18.16
N GLU A 244 12.90 3.40 16.91
CA GLU A 244 13.43 4.55 16.17
C GLU A 244 12.98 5.90 16.73
N ARG A 245 11.70 6.05 17.09
CA ARG A 245 11.18 7.32 17.63
C ARG A 245 11.65 7.59 19.07
N LEU A 246 11.99 6.55 19.82
CA LEU A 246 12.54 6.68 21.18
C LEU A 246 14.06 6.82 21.16
N ALA A 247 14.75 6.23 20.17
CA ALA A 247 16.18 6.40 19.98
C ALA A 247 16.52 7.83 19.52
N GLY A 248 17.48 8.48 20.17
CA GLY A 248 18.00 9.78 19.74
C GLY A 248 17.24 11.01 20.25
N ARG A 249 16.38 10.88 21.26
CA ARG A 249 15.79 12.03 21.95
C ARG A 249 16.71 12.61 23.02
N ASP A 250 16.81 13.93 23.07
CA ASP A 250 17.60 14.66 24.06
C ASP A 250 17.01 14.57 25.49
N HIS A 251 15.69 14.36 25.59
CA HIS A 251 14.96 14.31 26.85
C HIS A 251 14.00 13.12 26.90
N PRO A 252 13.80 12.50 28.09
CA PRO A 252 12.86 11.40 28.23
C PRO A 252 11.42 11.91 28.03
N PRO A 253 10.57 11.18 27.28
CA PRO A 253 9.17 11.55 27.08
C PRO A 253 8.41 11.54 28.40
N ALA A 254 7.33 12.33 28.50
CA ALA A 254 6.51 12.31 29.70
C ALA A 254 5.91 10.91 29.92
N ALA A 255 5.84 10.49 31.18
CA ALA A 255 5.34 9.15 31.53
C ALA A 255 3.92 8.89 30.99
N ALA A 256 3.07 9.92 30.95
CA ALA A 256 1.71 9.82 30.42
C ALA A 256 1.70 9.61 28.88
N ALA A 257 2.55 10.33 28.14
CA ALA A 257 2.68 10.16 26.68
C ALA A 257 3.22 8.78 26.34
N LEU A 258 4.28 8.34 27.03
CA LEU A 258 4.86 7.01 26.83
C LEU A 258 3.87 5.88 27.15
N ALA A 259 3.08 6.04 28.21
CA ALA A 259 2.02 5.08 28.55
C ALA A 259 0.95 5.03 27.45
N ALA A 260 0.50 6.18 26.94
CA ALA A 260 -0.50 6.22 25.86
C ALA A 260 0.04 5.62 24.55
N ILE A 261 1.27 5.93 24.16
CA ILE A 261 1.93 5.31 22.99
C ILE A 261 1.96 3.80 23.16
N THR A 262 2.39 3.30 24.31
CA THR A 262 2.45 1.87 24.59
C THR A 262 1.08 1.21 24.47
N ILE A 263 0.03 1.84 25.00
CA ILE A 263 -1.34 1.34 24.91
C ILE A 263 -1.81 1.31 23.46
N CYS A 264 -1.62 2.40 22.71
CA CYS A 264 -2.07 2.51 21.32
C CYS A 264 -1.33 1.52 20.41
N GLN A 265 -0.01 1.42 20.54
CA GLN A 265 0.79 0.45 19.77
C GLN A 265 0.44 -0.99 20.14
N SER A 266 0.24 -1.31 21.43
CA SER A 266 -0.19 -2.66 21.83
C SER A 266 -1.55 -3.01 21.22
N ALA A 267 -2.47 -2.06 21.13
CA ALA A 267 -3.77 -2.27 20.50
C ALA A 267 -3.64 -2.44 18.97
N GLU A 268 -2.75 -1.69 18.31
CA GLU A 268 -2.43 -1.87 16.89
C GLU A 268 -1.82 -3.24 16.61
N GLU A 269 -0.83 -3.67 17.40
CA GLU A 269 -0.23 -5.00 17.31
C GLU A 269 -1.29 -6.11 17.49
N GLN A 270 -2.21 -5.96 18.44
CA GLN A 270 -3.31 -6.90 18.65
C GLN A 270 -4.26 -6.96 17.44
N ALA A 271 -4.59 -5.82 16.84
CA ALA A 271 -5.42 -5.76 15.64
C ALA A 271 -4.74 -6.43 14.43
N LEU A 272 -3.43 -6.21 14.24
CA LEU A 272 -2.63 -6.91 13.22
C LEU A 272 -2.59 -8.42 13.47
N ARG A 273 -2.38 -8.85 14.72
CA ARG A 273 -2.41 -10.28 15.07
C ARG A 273 -3.77 -10.92 14.84
N ALA A 274 -4.87 -10.20 15.09
CA ALA A 274 -6.22 -10.68 14.79
C ALA A 274 -6.42 -10.84 13.27
N LEU A 275 -5.94 -9.90 12.45
CA LEU A 275 -5.94 -10.03 10.98
C LEU A 275 -5.11 -11.23 10.52
N ILE A 276 -3.91 -11.42 11.05
CA ILE A 276 -3.06 -12.57 10.74
C ILE A 276 -3.76 -13.88 11.11
N ALA A 277 -4.39 -13.95 12.28
CA ALA A 277 -5.15 -15.12 12.71
C ALA A 277 -6.36 -15.39 11.78
N HIS A 278 -7.05 -14.34 11.35
CA HIS A 278 -8.16 -14.43 10.38
C HIS A 278 -7.71 -15.00 9.04
N HIS A 279 -6.57 -14.54 8.52
CA HIS A 279 -5.97 -15.09 7.30
C HIS A 279 -5.45 -16.52 7.46
N ARG A 280 -5.05 -16.94 8.67
CA ARG A 280 -4.63 -18.33 8.94
C ARG A 280 -5.81 -19.30 9.04
N ALA A 281 -6.99 -18.81 9.43
CA ALA A 281 -8.21 -19.62 9.37
C ALA A 281 -8.53 -19.94 7.89
N GLN A 282 -8.96 -21.18 7.60
CA GLN A 282 -9.35 -21.58 6.24
C GLN A 282 -10.37 -20.59 5.68
N MET A 283 -10.14 -20.08 4.47
CA MET A 283 -11.11 -19.28 3.71
C MET A 283 -12.32 -20.15 3.37
N PRO A 284 -13.50 -19.89 3.92
CA PRO A 284 -14.73 -20.38 3.34
C PRO A 284 -15.11 -19.44 2.19
N ASP A 285 -15.78 -19.94 1.15
CA ASP A 285 -16.49 -19.12 0.16
C ASP A 285 -17.74 -18.46 0.81
N ASP A 286 -17.54 -17.72 1.91
CA ASP A 286 -18.59 -17.11 2.72
C ASP A 286 -18.43 -15.57 2.73
N PRO A 287 -19.43 -14.81 2.25
CA PRO A 287 -19.47 -13.35 2.36
C PRO A 287 -19.27 -12.81 3.79
N ALA A 288 -19.59 -13.60 4.82
CA ALA A 288 -19.30 -13.24 6.22
C ALA A 288 -17.79 -13.15 6.52
N TRP A 289 -16.96 -13.98 5.87
CA TRP A 289 -15.51 -13.95 6.05
C TRP A 289 -14.89 -12.65 5.54
N HIS A 290 -15.32 -12.18 4.37
CA HIS A 290 -14.87 -10.89 3.81
C HIS A 290 -15.34 -9.70 4.66
N ARG A 291 -16.58 -9.72 5.16
CA ARG A 291 -17.08 -8.69 6.08
C ARG A 291 -16.25 -8.61 7.36
N GLN A 292 -15.89 -9.76 7.93
CA GLN A 292 -15.04 -9.82 9.12
C GLN A 292 -13.62 -9.30 8.82
N GLN A 293 -13.04 -9.63 7.67
CA GLN A 293 -11.75 -9.12 7.24
C GLN A 293 -11.77 -7.58 7.13
N ASP A 294 -12.79 -7.01 6.50
CA ASP A 294 -12.93 -5.56 6.36
C ASP A 294 -13.11 -4.87 7.72
N ALA A 295 -13.89 -5.47 8.63
CA ALA A 295 -14.05 -4.96 10.00
C ALA A 295 -12.70 -4.92 10.74
N LEU A 296 -11.91 -6.00 10.64
CA LEU A 296 -10.59 -6.07 11.26
C LEU A 296 -9.60 -5.06 10.63
N ARG A 297 -9.65 -4.84 9.30
CA ARG A 297 -8.84 -3.82 8.61
C ARG A 297 -9.17 -2.42 9.10
N ARG A 298 -10.45 -2.09 9.27
CA ARG A 298 -10.90 -0.80 9.81
C ARG A 298 -10.47 -0.61 11.25
N GLU A 299 -10.60 -1.64 12.09
CA GLU A 299 -10.13 -1.60 13.48
C GLU A 299 -8.62 -1.32 13.52
N ARG A 300 -7.84 -2.01 12.69
CA ARG A 300 -6.39 -1.76 12.56
C ARG A 300 -6.09 -0.32 12.16
N GLU A 301 -6.77 0.22 11.16
CA GLU A 301 -6.56 1.61 10.71
C GLU A 301 -6.94 2.63 11.79
N HIS A 302 -8.00 2.38 12.53
CA HIS A 302 -8.39 3.19 13.69
C HIS A 302 -7.31 3.18 14.77
N ARG A 303 -6.75 2.00 15.11
CA ARG A 303 -5.65 1.88 16.08
C ARG A 303 -4.38 2.58 15.62
N ARG A 304 -4.00 2.42 14.35
CA ARG A 304 -2.86 3.11 13.75
C ARG A 304 -2.99 4.62 13.83
N THR A 305 -4.19 5.15 13.56
CA THR A 305 -4.46 6.58 13.67
C THR A 305 -4.27 7.08 15.11
N LEU A 306 -4.77 6.33 16.10
CA LEU A 306 -4.58 6.67 17.51
C LEU A 306 -3.11 6.61 17.93
N ALA A 307 -2.34 5.62 17.45
CA ALA A 307 -0.90 5.54 17.68
C ALA A 307 -0.16 6.74 17.08
N SER A 308 -0.51 7.15 15.85
CA SER A 308 0.02 8.37 15.23
C SER A 308 -0.26 9.63 16.07
N LEU A 309 -1.49 9.77 16.58
CA LEU A 309 -1.84 10.90 17.46
C LEU A 309 -1.04 10.89 18.77
N ALA A 310 -0.79 9.70 19.34
CA ALA A 310 0.05 9.57 20.54
C ALA A 310 1.51 9.97 20.27
N TRP A 311 2.03 9.66 19.09
CA TRP A 311 3.37 10.11 18.69
C TRP A 311 3.43 11.61 18.39
N GLU A 312 2.41 12.18 17.74
CA GLU A 312 2.31 13.62 17.53
C GLU A 312 2.25 14.39 18.85
N TRP A 313 1.51 13.87 19.83
CA TRP A 313 1.48 14.42 21.19
C TRP A 313 2.90 14.51 21.76
N MET A 314 3.65 13.42 21.71
CA MET A 314 5.01 13.37 22.24
C MET A 314 5.94 14.43 21.58
N ASN A 315 5.76 14.72 20.29
CA ASN A 315 6.51 15.79 19.62
C ASN A 315 6.07 17.20 20.05
N LEU A 316 4.78 17.40 20.33
CA LEU A 316 4.27 18.66 20.87
C LEU A 316 4.76 18.90 22.29
N GLU A 317 4.88 17.88 23.13
CA GLU A 317 5.44 18.02 24.48
C GLU A 317 6.89 18.51 24.45
N ASP A 318 7.72 17.95 23.56
CA ASP A 318 9.10 18.39 23.37
C ASP A 318 9.16 19.86 22.93
N GLY A 319 8.30 20.26 21.98
CA GLY A 319 8.19 21.65 21.53
C GLY A 319 7.85 22.60 22.67
N VAL A 320 6.79 22.29 23.43
CA VAL A 320 6.35 23.10 24.58
C VAL A 320 7.43 23.15 25.65
N HIS A 321 8.13 22.05 25.92
CA HIS A 321 9.23 22.02 26.89
C HIS A 321 10.32 23.04 26.52
N ASN A 322 10.77 23.01 25.26
CA ASN A 322 11.81 23.90 24.76
C ASN A 322 11.39 25.38 24.81
N ILE A 323 10.16 25.68 24.40
CA ILE A 323 9.63 27.05 24.40
C ILE A 323 9.46 27.54 25.84
N ARG A 324 8.93 26.70 26.74
CA ARG A 324 8.76 27.03 28.15
C ARG A 324 10.10 27.38 28.81
N GLN A 325 11.14 26.59 28.56
CA GLN A 325 12.47 26.87 29.09
C GLN A 325 12.97 28.25 28.62
N ARG A 326 12.86 28.53 27.32
CA ARG A 326 13.21 29.85 26.76
C ARG A 326 12.42 30.99 27.39
N VAL A 327 11.11 30.83 27.60
CA VAL A 327 10.27 31.84 28.28
C VAL A 327 10.74 32.07 29.71
N GLN A 328 11.02 31.00 30.47
CA GLN A 328 11.51 31.10 31.85
C GLN A 328 12.88 31.80 31.93
N GLU A 329 13.75 31.59 30.96
CA GLU A 329 15.05 32.28 30.86
C GLU A 329 14.91 33.77 30.50
N GLN A 330 13.87 34.15 29.74
CA GLN A 330 13.60 35.53 29.33
C GLN A 330 12.92 36.38 30.42
N ILE A 331 12.10 35.78 31.29
CA ILE A 331 11.35 36.53 32.33
C ILE A 331 12.26 37.38 33.22
N PRO A 332 13.40 36.90 33.74
CA PRO A 332 14.31 37.73 34.54
C PRO A 332 14.92 38.92 33.78
N GLN A 333 14.92 38.88 32.45
CA GLN A 333 15.59 39.87 31.58
C GLN A 333 14.70 41.08 31.25
N ILE A 334 13.39 40.98 31.53
CA ILE A 334 12.43 42.07 31.33
C ILE A 334 12.22 42.90 32.61
N PRO A 335 11.66 44.13 32.52
CA PRO A 335 11.42 45.00 33.68
C PRO A 335 10.55 44.35 34.77
N PRO A 336 10.84 44.55 36.07
CA PRO A 336 10.09 43.96 37.18
C PRO A 336 8.57 44.19 37.14
N ALA A 337 8.14 45.33 36.59
CA ALA A 337 6.72 45.66 36.43
C ALA A 337 5.97 44.69 35.51
N LEU A 338 6.66 44.05 34.56
CA LEU A 338 6.08 43.13 33.58
C LEU A 338 6.27 41.66 33.98
N GLN A 339 7.26 41.35 34.84
CA GLN A 339 7.57 40.00 35.30
C GLN A 339 6.36 39.30 35.94
N ALA A 340 5.63 39.98 36.82
CA ALA A 340 4.46 39.39 37.49
C ALA A 340 3.35 38.96 36.50
N SER A 341 3.13 39.74 35.43
CA SER A 341 2.14 39.42 34.40
C SER A 341 2.61 38.25 33.52
N ALA A 342 3.88 38.24 33.11
CA ALA A 342 4.47 37.13 32.36
C ALA A 342 4.42 35.82 33.14
N THR A 343 4.82 35.82 34.42
CA THR A 343 4.75 34.64 35.30
C THR A 343 3.33 34.12 35.46
N LYS A 344 2.34 35.02 35.61
CA LYS A 344 0.93 34.63 35.67
C LYS A 344 0.43 34.02 34.35
N ARG A 345 0.90 34.54 33.21
CA ARG A 345 0.54 34.00 31.89
C ARG A 345 1.15 32.62 31.69
N VAL A 346 2.41 32.41 32.07
CA VAL A 346 3.05 31.08 32.06
C VAL A 346 2.24 30.08 32.90
N SER A 347 1.89 30.41 34.15
CA SER A 347 1.15 29.47 34.99
C SER A 347 -0.24 29.13 34.43
N THR A 348 -0.90 30.10 33.78
CA THR A 348 -2.19 29.86 33.10
C THR A 348 -2.03 28.90 31.91
N LEU A 349 -0.98 29.08 31.12
CA LEU A 349 -0.67 28.20 29.98
C LEU A 349 -0.25 26.80 30.45
N GLU A 350 0.48 26.69 31.56
CA GLU A 350 0.85 25.39 32.16
C GLU A 350 -0.38 24.59 32.61
N VAL A 351 -1.37 25.26 33.21
CA VAL A 351 -2.65 24.63 33.58
C VAL A 351 -3.39 24.16 32.33
N ALA A 352 -3.55 25.03 31.33
CA ALA A 352 -4.22 24.67 30.08
C ALA A 352 -3.53 23.51 29.33
N PHE A 353 -2.19 23.51 29.30
CA PHE A 353 -1.41 22.41 28.73
C PHE A 353 -1.63 21.10 29.48
N THR A 354 -1.65 21.16 30.81
CA THR A 354 -1.85 19.97 31.67
C THR A 354 -3.24 19.39 31.46
N GLU A 355 -4.29 20.22 31.45
CA GLU A 355 -5.66 19.81 31.19
C GLU A 355 -5.82 19.18 29.81
N ALA A 356 -5.26 19.81 28.76
CA ALA A 356 -5.28 19.27 27.40
C ALA A 356 -4.53 17.93 27.30
N SER A 357 -3.39 17.80 27.97
CA SER A 357 -2.59 16.56 28.01
C SER A 357 -3.33 15.43 28.73
N GLN A 358 -4.00 15.72 29.84
CA GLN A 358 -4.82 14.74 30.55
C GLN A 358 -6.02 14.29 29.71
N GLY A 359 -6.70 15.25 29.05
CA GLY A 359 -7.79 14.96 28.14
C GLY A 359 -7.35 14.07 26.96
N LEU A 360 -6.18 14.36 26.39
CA LEU A 360 -5.60 13.57 25.30
C LEU A 360 -5.25 12.15 25.76
N ALA A 361 -4.56 12.03 26.90
CA ALA A 361 -4.21 10.73 27.48
C ALA A 361 -5.45 9.87 27.76
N GLN A 362 -6.55 10.48 28.21
CA GLN A 362 -7.81 9.77 28.45
C GLN A 362 -8.48 9.36 27.14
N ALA A 363 -8.60 10.28 26.17
CA ALA A 363 -9.23 9.99 24.90
C ALA A 363 -8.50 8.91 24.09
N LEU A 364 -7.16 8.90 24.13
CA LEU A 364 -6.34 7.84 23.50
C LEU A 364 -6.56 6.48 24.17
N ARG A 365 -6.63 6.45 25.51
CA ARG A 365 -6.95 5.23 26.27
C ARG A 365 -8.34 4.69 25.96
N ASP A 366 -9.31 5.57 25.83
CA ASP A 366 -10.70 5.22 25.53
C ASP A 366 -10.93 4.94 24.04
N GLY A 367 -9.92 5.13 23.18
CA GLY A 367 -10.03 4.92 21.74
C GLY A 367 -10.91 5.95 21.02
N LYS A 368 -11.13 7.12 21.62
CA LYS A 368 -12.03 8.15 21.11
C LYS A 368 -11.30 9.16 20.23
N ARG A 369 -11.22 8.85 18.93
CA ARG A 369 -10.47 9.65 17.93
C ARG A 369 -10.84 11.14 17.92
N ILE A 370 -12.14 11.49 17.90
CA ILE A 370 -12.59 12.90 17.87
C ILE A 370 -12.14 13.66 19.13
N GLU A 371 -12.30 13.05 20.30
CA GLU A 371 -11.89 13.66 21.58
C GLU A 371 -10.36 13.81 21.64
N ALA A 372 -9.61 12.83 21.13
CA ALA A 372 -8.15 12.88 21.06
C ALA A 372 -7.67 14.01 20.13
N VAL A 373 -8.24 14.13 18.92
CA VAL A 373 -7.90 15.21 17.99
C VAL A 373 -8.22 16.58 18.60
N ARG A 374 -9.35 16.71 19.31
CA ARG A 374 -9.71 17.96 20.00
C ARG A 374 -8.72 18.32 21.12
N ALA A 375 -8.30 17.34 21.92
CA ALA A 375 -7.33 17.57 22.99
C ALA A 375 -5.93 17.92 22.43
N LYS A 376 -5.50 17.26 21.35
CA LYS A 376 -4.28 17.61 20.59
C LYS A 376 -4.36 19.03 20.03
N ALA A 377 -5.50 19.41 19.46
CA ALA A 377 -5.75 20.76 18.96
C ALA A 377 -5.60 21.82 20.08
N ALA A 378 -6.14 21.54 21.26
CA ALA A 378 -5.96 22.41 22.43
C ALA A 378 -4.49 22.53 22.85
N GLN A 379 -3.71 21.44 22.84
CA GLN A 379 -2.26 21.52 23.09
C GLN A 379 -1.53 22.36 22.05
N ARG A 380 -1.85 22.22 20.75
CA ARG A 380 -1.26 23.05 19.68
C ARG A 380 -1.53 24.54 19.90
N LEU A 381 -2.75 24.90 20.31
CA LEU A 381 -3.08 26.29 20.66
C LEU A 381 -2.25 26.79 21.85
N VAL A 382 -2.11 25.99 22.90
CA VAL A 382 -1.29 26.36 24.06
C VAL A 382 0.19 26.51 23.67
N ASN A 383 0.71 25.64 22.79
CA ASN A 383 2.06 25.78 22.25
C ASN A 383 2.25 27.10 21.51
N ASN A 384 1.30 27.48 20.64
CA ASN A 384 1.34 28.76 19.94
C ASN A 384 1.24 29.95 20.91
N ASP A 385 0.40 29.87 21.95
CA ASP A 385 0.30 30.91 22.98
C ASP A 385 1.62 31.06 23.77
N PHE A 386 2.36 29.97 24.00
CA PHE A 386 3.71 30.00 24.56
C PHE A 386 4.73 30.64 23.61
N GLU A 387 4.66 30.35 22.30
CA GLU A 387 5.51 30.98 21.29
C GLU A 387 5.27 32.49 21.22
N ALA A 388 4.00 32.91 21.17
CA ALA A 388 3.59 34.31 21.21
C ALA A 388 4.11 35.01 22.47
N LEU A 389 4.07 34.34 23.63
CA LEU A 389 4.65 34.87 24.86
C LEU A 389 6.17 35.04 24.76
N ALA A 390 6.92 34.04 24.28
CA ALA A 390 8.38 34.13 24.10
C ALA A 390 8.77 35.29 23.16
N GLN A 391 7.99 35.42 22.08
CA GLN A 391 8.09 36.48 21.09
C GLN A 391 7.84 37.87 21.68
N SER A 392 6.80 38.01 22.50
CA SER A 392 6.45 39.24 23.22
C SER A 392 7.54 39.64 24.22
N LEU A 393 8.09 38.67 24.97
CA LEU A 393 9.18 38.91 25.93
C LEU A 393 10.46 39.36 25.25
N GLY A 394 10.85 38.72 24.14
CA GLY A 394 12.02 39.12 23.36
C GLY A 394 11.92 40.56 22.84
N PHE A 395 10.72 41.00 22.47
CA PHE A 395 10.47 42.37 22.03
C PHE A 395 10.51 43.40 23.16
N GLN A 396 9.99 43.05 24.35
CA GLN A 396 10.14 43.92 25.52
C GLN A 396 11.62 44.07 25.94
N GLN A 397 12.41 43.01 25.78
CA GLN A 397 13.85 43.06 26.00
C GLN A 397 14.57 43.93 24.95
N GLU A 398 14.20 43.79 23.67
CA GLU A 398 14.76 44.63 22.60
C GLU A 398 14.46 46.12 22.82
N ARG A 399 13.23 46.45 23.23
CA ARG A 399 12.85 47.80 23.63
C ARG A 399 13.75 48.33 24.76
N LEU A 400 13.94 47.53 25.82
CA LEU A 400 14.80 47.92 26.95
C LEU A 400 16.24 48.18 26.51
N ASN A 401 16.79 47.32 25.65
CA ASN A 401 18.15 47.50 25.11
C ASN A 401 18.27 48.81 24.31
N GLN A 402 17.30 49.10 23.44
CA GLN A 402 17.30 50.34 22.65
C GLN A 402 17.13 51.59 23.52
N GLU A 403 16.30 51.53 24.57
CA GLU A 403 16.14 52.63 25.53
C GLU A 403 17.45 52.91 26.29
N ASN A 404 18.15 51.86 26.73
CA ASN A 404 19.45 51.96 27.40
C ASN A 404 20.53 52.52 26.46
N GLU A 405 20.58 52.06 25.21
CA GLU A 405 21.51 52.58 24.20
C GLU A 405 21.29 54.07 23.89
N MET A 406 20.02 54.50 23.78
CA MET A 406 19.71 55.91 23.59
C MET A 406 20.13 56.77 24.78
N GLN A 407 19.86 56.33 26.01
CA GLN A 407 20.27 57.05 27.22
C GLN A 407 21.79 57.20 27.30
N ALA A 408 22.56 56.20 26.84
CA ALA A 408 24.01 56.27 26.80
C ALA A 408 24.55 57.25 25.73
N ARG A 409 23.80 57.49 24.64
CA ARG A 409 24.24 58.29 23.48
C ARG A 409 23.80 59.75 23.50
N VAL A 410 22.66 60.07 24.10
CA VAL A 410 22.03 61.40 24.03
C VAL A 410 21.99 62.01 25.44
N GLY A 411 22.50 63.23 25.63
CA GLY A 411 22.43 63.93 26.93
C GLY A 411 21.00 64.34 27.33
N GLU A 412 20.76 64.50 28.64
CA GLU A 412 19.44 64.67 29.30
C GLU A 412 18.36 65.51 28.57
N PRO A 413 18.64 66.70 28.00
CA PRO A 413 17.57 67.54 27.46
C PRO A 413 16.96 67.06 26.13
N ALA A 414 17.68 66.29 25.30
CA ALA A 414 17.16 65.76 24.04
C ALA A 414 16.49 64.37 24.19
N ILE A 415 16.74 63.69 25.32
CA ILE A 415 16.18 62.36 25.62
C ILE A 415 14.66 62.39 25.69
N ALA A 416 14.07 63.42 26.32
CA ALA A 416 12.63 63.46 26.57
C ALA A 416 11.77 63.50 25.29
N ALA A 417 12.20 64.27 24.28
CA ALA A 417 11.49 64.39 23.02
C ALA A 417 11.62 63.13 22.15
N LEU A 418 12.85 62.57 22.07
CA LEU A 418 13.10 61.31 21.36
C LEU A 418 12.38 60.14 22.01
N LYS A 419 12.38 60.06 23.35
CA LYS A 419 11.64 59.04 24.11
C LYS A 419 10.15 59.07 23.80
N LYS A 420 9.54 60.26 23.76
CA LYS A 420 8.12 60.40 23.40
C LYS A 420 7.79 59.90 21.99
N GLN A 421 8.67 60.16 21.01
CA GLN A 421 8.50 59.65 19.65
C GLN A 421 8.69 58.13 19.58
N LEU A 422 9.69 57.62 20.29
CA LEU A 422 9.98 56.18 20.36
C LEU A 422 8.81 55.42 21.02
N ASP A 423 8.27 55.93 22.13
CA ASP A 423 7.11 55.35 22.82
C ASP A 423 5.88 55.27 21.91
N ALA A 424 5.65 56.28 21.06
CA ALA A 424 4.55 56.27 20.10
C ALA A 424 4.73 55.21 19.00
N LEU A 425 5.96 55.05 18.49
CA LEU A 425 6.29 54.01 17.51
C LEU A 425 6.16 52.61 18.13
N TRP A 426 6.66 52.42 19.36
CA TRP A 426 6.51 51.17 20.10
C TRP A 426 5.06 50.80 20.33
N THR A 427 4.22 51.76 20.74
CA THR A 427 2.78 51.53 20.93
C THR A 427 2.10 51.07 19.64
N THR A 428 2.51 51.64 18.50
CA THR A 428 1.98 51.26 17.18
C THR A 428 2.44 49.86 16.78
N LEU A 429 3.71 49.52 17.02
CA LEU A 429 4.26 48.19 16.77
C LEU A 429 3.62 47.13 17.67
N GLU A 430 3.39 47.43 18.95
CA GLU A 430 2.70 46.56 19.91
C GLU A 430 1.27 46.27 19.44
N ALA A 431 0.54 47.28 18.96
CA ALA A 431 -0.82 47.11 18.43
C ALA A 431 -0.84 46.27 17.13
N ALA A 432 0.10 46.52 16.21
CA ALA A 432 0.21 45.75 14.97
C ALA A 432 0.56 44.28 15.26
N ARG A 433 1.47 44.03 16.19
CA ARG A 433 1.84 42.67 16.60
C ARG A 433 0.69 41.94 17.29
N ALA A 434 -0.02 42.61 18.20
CA ALA A 434 -1.21 42.02 18.82
C ALA A 434 -2.28 41.65 17.77
N SER A 435 -2.44 42.47 16.73
CA SER A 435 -3.32 42.15 15.60
C SER A 435 -2.81 40.95 14.79
N GLN A 436 -1.51 40.83 14.57
CA GLN A 436 -0.89 39.70 13.88
C GLN A 436 -1.05 38.40 14.69
N GLU A 437 -0.75 38.42 15.99
CA GLU A 437 -0.91 37.27 16.90
C GLU A 437 -2.36 36.78 16.92
N ASN A 438 -3.34 37.69 16.96
CA ASN A 438 -4.76 37.34 16.88
C ASN A 438 -5.14 36.71 15.53
N ALA A 439 -4.57 37.19 14.43
CA ALA A 439 -4.81 36.63 13.10
C ALA A 439 -4.19 35.24 12.94
N GLU A 440 -2.95 35.06 13.38
CA GLU A 440 -2.26 33.76 13.40
C GLU A 440 -3.03 32.74 14.24
N ARG A 441 -3.49 33.15 15.43
CA ARG A 441 -4.34 32.32 16.28
C ARG A 441 -5.66 31.95 15.58
N ALA A 442 -6.30 32.90 14.89
CA ALA A 442 -7.55 32.63 14.18
C ALA A 442 -7.35 31.64 13.01
N VAL A 443 -6.24 31.73 12.29
CA VAL A 443 -5.87 30.77 11.24
C VAL A 443 -5.68 29.38 11.82
N ILE A 444 -4.94 29.25 12.93
CA ILE A 444 -4.73 27.97 13.60
C ILE A 444 -6.06 27.39 14.09
N VAL A 445 -6.93 28.20 14.69
CA VAL A 445 -8.27 27.74 15.10
C VAL A 445 -9.06 27.22 13.90
N ALA A 446 -9.05 27.91 12.77
CA ALA A 446 -9.75 27.48 11.56
C ALA A 446 -9.18 26.17 10.97
N GLU A 447 -7.85 26.00 10.98
CA GLU A 447 -7.19 24.76 10.55
C GLU A 447 -7.56 23.58 11.46
N LEU A 448 -7.64 23.81 12.77
CA LEU A 448 -8.03 22.79 13.75
C LEU A 448 -9.52 22.44 13.64
N GLU A 449 -10.39 23.42 13.38
CA GLU A 449 -11.81 23.17 13.11
C GLU A 449 -12.01 22.34 11.84
N ARG A 450 -11.21 22.61 10.80
CA ARG A 450 -11.20 21.79 9.58
C ARG A 450 -10.73 20.36 9.86
N GLU A 451 -9.63 20.17 10.57
CA GLU A 451 -9.12 18.84 10.94
C GLU A 451 -10.19 18.05 11.74
N LEU A 452 -10.88 18.72 12.67
CA LEU A 452 -11.98 18.12 13.43
C LEU A 452 -13.17 17.75 12.56
N ALA A 453 -13.54 18.59 11.58
CA ALA A 453 -14.63 18.31 10.66
C ALA A 453 -14.33 17.11 9.76
N ASP A 454 -13.11 17.01 9.24
CA ASP A 454 -12.66 15.89 8.41
C ASP A 454 -12.71 14.57 9.20
N VAL A 455 -12.21 14.58 10.45
CA VAL A 455 -12.27 13.40 11.33
C VAL A 455 -13.70 13.02 11.69
N ALA A 456 -14.57 14.01 11.96
CA ALA A 456 -15.98 13.75 12.25
C ALA A 456 -16.72 13.15 11.04
N ALA A 457 -16.41 13.62 9.83
CA ALA A 457 -16.95 13.09 8.59
C ALA A 457 -16.52 11.62 8.36
N ASP A 458 -15.25 11.31 8.61
CA ASP A 458 -14.73 9.94 8.52
C ASP A 458 -15.38 8.98 9.52
N VAL A 459 -15.56 9.42 10.77
CA VAL A 459 -16.26 8.64 11.81
C VAL A 459 -17.72 8.41 11.42
N ALA A 460 -18.41 9.43 10.91
CA ALA A 460 -19.79 9.31 10.45
C ALA A 460 -19.92 8.35 9.25
N ARG A 461 -18.99 8.41 8.29
CA ARG A 461 -18.94 7.48 7.16
C ARG A 461 -18.76 6.03 7.63
N THR A 462 -17.83 5.81 8.56
CA THR A 462 -17.57 4.48 9.13
C THR A 462 -18.79 3.93 9.87
N ALA A 463 -19.49 4.77 10.64
CA ALA A 463 -20.73 4.40 11.32
C ALA A 463 -21.86 4.07 10.32
N ALA A 464 -21.98 4.84 9.23
CA ALA A 464 -22.96 4.57 8.18
C ALA A 464 -22.68 3.24 7.45
N ASP A 465 -21.41 2.94 7.16
CA ASP A 465 -21.00 1.68 6.55
C ASP A 465 -21.30 0.48 7.47
N PHE A 466 -21.07 0.62 8.78
CA PHE A 466 -21.41 -0.40 9.77
C PHE A 466 -22.92 -0.65 9.84
N ALA A 467 -23.73 0.41 9.93
CA ALA A 467 -25.19 0.31 9.93
C ALA A 467 -25.72 -0.35 8.65
N ARG A 468 -25.10 -0.08 7.50
CA ARG A 468 -25.42 -0.75 6.24
C ARG A 468 -25.10 -2.24 6.28
N GLN A 469 -23.93 -2.62 6.78
CA GLN A 469 -23.53 -4.03 6.93
C GLN A 469 -24.46 -4.80 7.87
N GLU A 470 -24.90 -4.19 8.98
CA GLU A 470 -25.90 -4.79 9.89
C GLU A 470 -27.26 -4.97 9.22
N ALA A 471 -27.70 -3.99 8.42
CA ALA A 471 -28.95 -4.08 7.67
C ALA A 471 -28.89 -5.18 6.59
N ASP A 472 -27.77 -5.30 5.88
CA ASP A 472 -27.56 -6.35 4.87
C ASP A 472 -27.55 -7.74 5.54
N LEU A 473 -26.90 -7.90 6.70
CA LEU A 473 -26.92 -9.14 7.47
C LEU A 473 -28.35 -9.50 7.95
N ALA A 474 -29.09 -8.53 8.45
CA ALA A 474 -30.48 -8.76 8.87
C ALA A 474 -31.35 -9.20 7.69
N ARG A 475 -31.10 -8.65 6.49
CA ARG A 475 -31.79 -9.04 5.26
C ARG A 475 -31.44 -10.47 4.84
N GLU A 476 -30.17 -10.84 4.84
CA GLU A 476 -29.72 -12.21 4.54
C GLU A 476 -30.34 -13.22 5.52
N GLN A 477 -30.38 -12.91 6.81
CA GLN A 477 -31.02 -13.78 7.81
C GLN A 477 -32.53 -13.92 7.58
N LEU A 478 -33.21 -12.87 7.12
CA LEU A 478 -34.62 -12.92 6.76
C LEU A 478 -34.85 -13.76 5.49
N ASP A 479 -34.00 -13.61 4.48
CA ASP A 479 -34.08 -14.40 3.24
C ASP A 479 -33.82 -15.89 3.52
N GLN A 480 -32.82 -16.23 4.33
CA GLN A 480 -32.57 -17.61 4.78
C GLN A 480 -33.76 -18.20 5.56
N ARG A 481 -34.35 -17.43 6.49
CA ARG A 481 -35.55 -17.87 7.22
C ARG A 481 -36.74 -18.05 6.29
N ARG A 482 -36.90 -17.17 5.31
CA ARG A 482 -37.96 -17.28 4.31
C ARG A 482 -37.80 -18.55 3.48
N GLU A 483 -36.59 -18.86 3.04
CA GLU A 483 -36.28 -20.08 2.28
C GLU A 483 -36.53 -21.34 3.13
N GLN A 484 -36.06 -21.37 4.39
CA GLN A 484 -36.37 -22.45 5.33
C GLN A 484 -37.88 -22.65 5.55
N LEU A 485 -38.66 -21.56 5.58
CA LEU A 485 -40.11 -21.64 5.69
C LEU A 485 -40.77 -22.15 4.41
N ILE A 486 -40.29 -21.72 3.24
CA ILE A 486 -40.75 -22.23 1.94
C ILE A 486 -40.49 -23.74 1.87
N ASP A 487 -39.27 -24.17 2.19
CA ASP A 487 -38.89 -25.60 2.24
C ASP A 487 -39.75 -26.40 3.22
N ALA A 488 -40.04 -25.85 4.41
CA ALA A 488 -40.89 -26.52 5.40
C ALA A 488 -42.37 -26.63 4.95
N ILE A 489 -42.84 -25.71 4.10
CA ILE A 489 -44.19 -25.76 3.51
C ILE A 489 -44.23 -26.72 2.33
N GLU A 490 -43.21 -26.70 1.46
CA GLU A 490 -43.13 -27.54 0.27
C GLU A 490 -42.80 -29.00 0.61
N ASN A 491 -42.00 -29.23 1.65
CA ASN A 491 -41.61 -30.55 2.16
C ASN A 491 -41.99 -30.72 3.64
N PRO A 492 -43.28 -30.81 3.99
CA PRO A 492 -43.71 -30.98 5.36
C PRO A 492 -43.18 -32.32 5.90
N GLN A 493 -42.37 -32.29 6.95
CA GLN A 493 -41.95 -33.52 7.63
C GLN A 493 -43.19 -34.32 8.07
N PRO A 494 -43.18 -35.66 7.92
CA PRO A 494 -44.28 -36.48 8.39
C PRO A 494 -44.46 -36.25 9.89
N LYS A 495 -45.70 -35.98 10.31
CA LYS A 495 -46.04 -35.81 11.73
C LYS A 495 -45.50 -37.02 12.51
N PRO A 496 -44.84 -36.82 13.67
CA PRO A 496 -44.58 -37.94 14.56
C PRO A 496 -45.95 -38.52 14.94
N GLU A 497 -46.17 -39.78 14.57
CA GLU A 497 -47.34 -40.53 15.00
C GLU A 497 -47.29 -40.62 16.53
N GLY A 498 -48.07 -39.76 17.18
CA GLY A 498 -48.39 -39.92 18.59
C GLY A 498 -49.28 -41.14 18.73
N ASP A 499 -48.83 -42.08 19.56
CA ASP A 499 -49.55 -43.25 20.04
C ASP A 499 -51.05 -42.97 20.23
N ALA A 500 -51.84 -43.41 19.25
CA ALA A 500 -53.22 -43.74 19.49
C ALA A 500 -53.25 -45.10 20.19
N LYS A 501 -53.49 -45.05 21.51
CA LYS A 501 -53.83 -46.20 22.37
C LYS A 501 -54.54 -47.32 21.58
N PHE A 502 -53.93 -48.51 21.56
CA PHE A 502 -54.60 -49.80 21.76
C PHE A 502 -53.65 -50.78 22.45
#